data_AF-A0A7V9H6U5-F1
#
_entry.id   AF-A0A7V9H6U5-F1
#
_cell.length_a   1.000
_cell.length_b   1.000
_cell.length_c   1.000
_cell.angle_alpha   90.00
_cell.angle_beta   90.00
_cell.angle_gamma   90.00
#
_symmetry.space_group_name_H-M   'P 1'
#
loop_
_entity.id
_entity.type
_entity.pdbx_description
1 polymer ?
#
loop_
_entity_poly.entity_id
_entity_poly.type
_entity_poly.pdbx_seq_one_letter_code
_entity_poly.pdbx_strand_id
1 'polypeptide(L)'
;METRLGLITLGDSITVGEGNMVCGVPCRSWALWLAEALDLPFTSRAVNGATTGEVLAAQLPTVRARYDVGCLYAGVNDARGSDFDPVAFETVLREIAAGLSARCARVLMLTI
;
A
#
# COMPACT_ATOMS: atom_id res chain seq x y z
N MET A 1 -5.64 -4.87 25.73
CA MET A 1 -6.05 -4.71 24.31
C MET A 1 -4.94 -3.89 23.67
N GLU A 2 -4.17 -4.45 22.73
CA GLU A 2 -3.17 -3.64 21.99
C GLU A 2 -3.91 -2.52 21.25
N THR A 3 -3.53 -1.26 21.47
CA THR A 3 -4.08 -0.12 20.75
C THR A 3 -3.71 -0.25 19.27
N ARG A 4 -4.72 -0.33 18.41
CA ARG A 4 -4.54 -0.36 16.95
C ARG A 4 -4.81 1.01 16.37
N LEU A 5 -4.02 1.39 15.37
CA LEU A 5 -3.99 2.74 14.81
C LEU A 5 -4.88 2.94 13.57
N GLY A 6 -5.78 2.00 13.26
CA GLY A 6 -6.63 2.07 12.07
C GLY A 6 -5.99 1.46 10.83
N LEU A 7 -6.11 2.13 9.69
CA LEU A 7 -5.64 1.67 8.38
C LEU A 7 -4.32 2.34 7.99
N ILE A 8 -3.32 1.53 7.62
CA ILE A 8 -2.09 2.00 7.00
C ILE A 8 -2.01 1.53 5.56
N THR A 9 -1.49 2.37 4.68
CA THR A 9 -1.29 2.01 3.27
C THR A 9 0.16 2.21 2.81
N LEU A 10 0.65 1.23 2.06
CA LEU A 10 1.89 1.25 1.28
C LEU A 10 1.54 1.22 -0.21
N GLY A 11 2.45 1.69 -1.06
CA GLY A 11 2.31 1.55 -2.51
C GLY A 11 2.79 2.74 -3.31
N ASP A 12 2.22 2.86 -4.50
CA ASP A 12 2.61 3.83 -5.52
C ASP A 12 1.61 5.00 -5.69
N SER A 13 1.66 5.67 -6.83
CA SER A 13 0.79 6.81 -7.18
C SER A 13 -0.70 6.46 -7.18
N ILE A 14 -1.09 5.22 -7.48
CA ILE A 14 -2.49 4.78 -7.40
C ILE A 14 -3.00 4.87 -5.96
N THR A 15 -2.14 4.57 -4.99
CA THR A 15 -2.47 4.68 -3.56
C THR A 15 -2.33 6.11 -3.04
N VAL A 16 -1.39 6.91 -3.54
CA VAL A 16 -1.32 8.35 -3.20
C VAL A 16 -2.64 9.03 -3.58
N GLY A 17 -3.21 8.67 -4.74
CA GLY A 17 -4.49 9.19 -5.19
C GLY A 17 -4.42 10.66 -5.63
N GLU A 18 -3.26 11.06 -6.15
CA GLU A 18 -3.10 12.34 -6.83
C GLU A 18 -3.69 12.28 -8.24
N GLY A 19 -4.39 13.34 -8.64
CA GLY A 19 -4.98 13.44 -9.97
C GLY A 19 -6.00 14.55 -10.07
N ASN A 20 -6.55 14.70 -11.27
CA ASN A 20 -7.61 15.67 -11.52
C ASN A 20 -8.98 15.11 -11.10
N MET A 21 -9.86 15.99 -10.67
CA MET A 21 -11.26 15.67 -10.46
C MET A 21 -11.88 15.12 -11.75
N VAL A 22 -12.58 14.00 -11.66
CA VAL A 22 -13.31 13.40 -12.79
C VAL A 22 -14.79 13.42 -12.44
N CYS A 23 -15.62 14.00 -13.30
CA CYS A 23 -17.08 14.06 -13.14
C CYS A 23 -17.53 14.63 -11.76
N GLY A 24 -16.83 15.61 -11.23
CA GLY A 24 -17.15 16.21 -9.93
C GLY A 24 -16.65 15.42 -8.71
N VAL A 25 -16.01 14.27 -8.90
CA VAL A 25 -15.44 13.45 -7.83
C VAL A 25 -13.96 13.82 -7.65
N PRO A 26 -13.55 14.35 -6.49
CA PRO A 26 -12.14 14.61 -6.22
C PRO A 26 -11.32 13.32 -6.35
N CYS A 27 -10.18 13.39 -7.03
CA CYS A 27 -9.24 12.29 -7.02
C CYS A 27 -8.70 12.15 -5.58
N ARG A 28 -8.92 10.98 -4.99
CA ARG A 28 -8.46 10.63 -3.64
C ARG A 28 -7.98 9.19 -3.66
N SER A 29 -7.12 8.87 -2.69
CA SER A 29 -6.63 7.52 -2.44
C SER A 29 -7.80 6.53 -2.31
N TRP A 30 -7.74 5.41 -3.04
CA TRP A 30 -8.68 4.30 -2.85
C TRP A 30 -8.65 3.77 -1.41
N ALA A 31 -7.48 3.79 -0.77
CA ALA A 31 -7.30 3.35 0.61
C ALA A 31 -7.89 4.35 1.62
N LEU A 32 -7.94 5.65 1.27
CA LEU A 32 -8.66 6.64 2.07
C LEU A 32 -10.17 6.37 2.03
N TRP A 33 -10.74 6.10 0.85
CA TRP A 33 -12.16 5.73 0.73
C TRP A 33 -12.50 4.46 1.51
N LEU A 34 -11.61 3.46 1.49
CA LEU A 34 -11.76 2.26 2.31
C LEU A 34 -11.73 2.58 3.81
N ALA A 35 -10.80 3.43 4.25
CA ALA A 35 -10.72 3.83 5.66
C ALA A 35 -11.98 4.60 6.11
N GLU A 36 -12.50 5.51 5.28
CA GLU A 36 -13.75 6.22 5.52
C GLU A 36 -14.95 5.25 5.62
N ALA A 37 -15.05 4.27 4.70
CA ALA A 37 -16.12 3.27 4.72
C ALA A 37 -16.09 2.34 5.95
N LEU A 38 -14.90 2.14 6.53
CA LEU A 38 -14.70 1.31 7.73
C LEU A 38 -14.69 2.12 9.03
N ASP A 39 -14.84 3.45 8.97
CA ASP A 39 -14.71 4.36 10.11
C ASP A 39 -13.36 4.19 10.87
N LEU A 40 -12.26 4.10 10.11
CA LEU A 40 -10.91 3.92 10.66
C LEU A 40 -10.02 5.15 10.44
N PRO A 41 -9.15 5.49 11.42
CA PRO A 41 -8.08 6.45 11.18
C PRO A 41 -7.19 6.02 10.00
N PHE A 42 -6.78 6.98 9.17
CA PHE A 42 -6.00 6.72 7.96
C PHE A 42 -4.57 7.23 8.06
N THR A 43 -3.59 6.38 7.72
CA THR A 43 -2.17 6.75 7.57
C THR A 43 -1.64 6.27 6.22
N SER A 44 -1.08 7.18 5.41
CA SER A 44 -0.44 6.81 4.14
C SER A 44 1.08 6.89 4.21
N ARG A 45 1.74 5.89 3.61
CA ARG A 45 3.17 5.82 3.34
C ARG A 45 3.48 5.57 1.86
N ALA A 46 2.46 5.61 1.01
CA ALA A 46 2.63 5.45 -0.42
C ALA A 46 3.40 6.63 -1.02
N VAL A 47 4.17 6.35 -2.06
CA VAL A 47 5.04 7.31 -2.75
C VAL A 47 4.86 7.13 -4.25
N ASN A 48 4.70 8.23 -4.98
CA ASN A 48 4.55 8.18 -6.43
C ASN A 48 5.68 7.39 -7.10
N GLY A 49 5.32 6.49 -8.02
CA GLY A 49 6.27 5.72 -8.82
C GLY A 49 6.97 4.56 -8.10
N ALA A 50 6.63 4.28 -6.84
CA ALA A 50 7.30 3.23 -6.08
C ALA A 50 7.16 1.85 -6.74
N THR A 51 8.28 1.14 -6.86
CA THR A 51 8.38 -0.29 -7.21
C THR A 51 8.17 -1.16 -5.97
N THR A 52 7.97 -2.47 -6.14
CA THR A 52 7.91 -3.40 -4.99
C THR A 52 9.19 -3.38 -4.16
N GLY A 53 10.36 -3.29 -4.80
CA GLY A 53 11.65 -3.20 -4.11
C GLY A 53 11.75 -1.96 -3.21
N GLU A 54 11.29 -0.80 -3.69
CA GLU A 54 11.26 0.44 -2.90
C GLU A 54 10.21 0.39 -1.79
N VAL A 55 9.05 -0.23 -2.02
CA VAL A 55 8.06 -0.47 -0.96
C VAL A 55 8.67 -1.30 0.16
N LEU A 56 9.36 -2.39 -0.17
CA LEU A 56 10.01 -3.26 0.81
C LEU A 56 11.13 -2.52 1.57
N ALA A 57 12.00 -1.79 0.86
CA ALA A 57 13.17 -1.17 1.44
C ALA A 57 12.88 0.14 2.20
N ALA A 58 11.93 0.93 1.72
CA ALA A 58 11.70 2.30 2.22
C ALA A 58 10.37 2.49 2.94
N GLN A 59 9.30 1.79 2.53
CA GLN A 59 7.98 2.02 3.11
C GLN A 59 7.66 1.05 4.26
N LEU A 60 7.85 -0.26 4.06
CA LEU A 60 7.57 -1.28 5.06
C LEU A 60 8.28 -1.05 6.42
N PRO A 61 9.56 -0.62 6.48
CA PRO A 61 10.23 -0.35 7.75
C PRO A 61 9.64 0.81 8.56
N THR A 62 8.81 1.66 7.93
CA THR A 62 8.12 2.76 8.62
C THR A 62 6.88 2.27 9.40
N VAL A 63 6.41 1.05 9.13
CA VAL A 63 5.30 0.42 9.85
C VAL A 63 5.83 -0.17 11.16
N ARG A 64 5.88 0.68 12.20
CA ARG A 64 6.45 0.32 13.52
C ARG A 64 5.42 -0.08 14.57
N ALA A 65 4.18 0.37 14.39
CA ALA A 65 3.07 0.11 15.30
C ALA A 65 2.10 -0.93 14.72
N ARG A 66 1.11 -1.35 15.52
CA ARG A 66 0.05 -2.24 15.06
C ARG A 66 -1.13 -1.49 14.45
N TYR A 67 -1.62 -2.00 13.33
CA TYR A 67 -2.77 -1.46 12.60
C TYR A 67 -3.88 -2.51 12.48
N ASP A 68 -5.11 -2.05 12.24
CA ASP A 68 -6.26 -2.92 11.97
C ASP A 68 -6.15 -3.50 10.55
N VAL A 69 -5.81 -2.66 9.58
CA VAL A 69 -5.72 -3.03 8.17
C VAL A 69 -4.43 -2.47 7.56
N GLY A 70 -3.65 -3.35 6.90
CA GLY A 70 -2.55 -2.97 6.02
C GLY A 70 -2.98 -3.08 4.57
N CYS A 71 -2.92 -1.97 3.83
CA CYS A 71 -3.22 -1.92 2.40
C CYS A 71 -1.94 -1.84 1.57
N LEU A 72 -1.90 -2.57 0.46
CA LEU A 72 -0.82 -2.52 -0.51
C LEU A 72 -1.38 -2.40 -1.93
N TYR A 73 -0.83 -1.47 -2.70
CA TYR A 73 -0.90 -1.47 -4.16
C TYR A 73 0.52 -1.30 -4.72
N ALA A 74 1.03 -2.30 -5.43
CA ALA A 74 2.36 -2.23 -6.06
C ALA A 74 2.47 -3.21 -7.23
N GLY A 75 3.41 -2.93 -8.13
CA GLY A 75 3.80 -3.81 -9.24
C GLY A 75 3.72 -3.18 -10.62
N VAL A 76 2.86 -2.17 -10.83
CA VAL A 76 2.76 -1.49 -12.14
C VAL A 76 4.10 -0.88 -12.55
N ASN A 77 4.83 -0.26 -11.61
CA ASN A 77 6.13 0.35 -11.90
C ASN A 77 7.20 -0.69 -12.20
N ASP A 78 7.13 -1.87 -11.57
CA ASP A 78 8.01 -3.01 -11.83
C ASP A 78 7.76 -3.56 -13.26
N ALA A 79 6.51 -3.85 -13.61
CA ALA A 79 6.16 -4.45 -14.90
C ALA A 79 6.31 -3.53 -16.11
N ARG A 80 6.45 -2.21 -15.89
CA ARG A 80 6.77 -1.26 -16.94
C ARG A 80 8.26 -1.29 -17.33
N GLY A 81 9.12 -1.84 -16.47
CA GLY A 81 10.54 -2.01 -16.76
C GLY A 81 10.79 -3.09 -17.82
N SER A 82 11.74 -2.84 -18.72
CA SER A 82 12.16 -3.83 -19.72
C SER A 82 12.87 -5.05 -19.11
N ASP A 83 13.29 -4.93 -17.86
CA ASP A 83 14.02 -5.89 -17.03
C ASP A 83 13.11 -6.57 -15.98
N PHE A 84 11.79 -6.50 -16.14
CA PHE A 84 10.85 -7.12 -15.21
C PHE A 84 11.10 -8.63 -15.07
N ASP A 85 11.39 -9.06 -13.84
CA ASP A 85 11.52 -10.46 -13.44
C ASP A 85 10.33 -10.86 -12.55
N PRO A 86 9.41 -11.72 -13.03
CA PRO A 86 8.24 -12.13 -12.27
C PRO A 86 8.58 -12.94 -11.00
N VAL A 87 9.71 -13.65 -10.98
CA VAL A 87 10.13 -14.46 -9.82
C VAL A 87 10.70 -13.55 -8.73
N ALA A 88 11.52 -12.58 -9.11
CA ALA A 88 12.00 -11.56 -8.19
C ALA A 88 10.83 -10.74 -7.62
N PHE A 89 9.90 -10.32 -8.48
CA PHE A 89 8.67 -9.63 -8.08
C PHE A 89 7.85 -10.43 -7.08
N GLU A 90 7.56 -11.71 -7.36
CA GLU A 90 6.80 -12.56 -6.42
C GLU A 90 7.50 -12.68 -5.07
N THR A 91 8.82 -12.87 -5.08
CA THR A 91 9.63 -12.99 -3.85
C THR A 91 9.49 -11.74 -2.99
N VAL A 92 9.68 -10.55 -3.59
CA VAL A 92 9.54 -9.27 -2.88
C VAL A 92 8.12 -9.07 -2.37
N LEU A 93 7.09 -9.40 -3.18
CA LEU A 93 5.70 -9.25 -2.78
C LEU A 93 5.35 -10.11 -1.56
N ARG A 94 5.88 -11.34 -1.50
CA ARG A 94 5.72 -12.23 -0.34
C ARG A 94 6.36 -11.66 0.92
N GLU A 95 7.52 -11.03 0.81
CA GLU A 95 8.19 -10.38 1.96
C GLU A 95 7.37 -9.20 2.48
N ILE A 96 6.83 -8.36 1.59
CA ILE A 96 5.96 -7.25 1.98
C ILE A 96 4.68 -7.78 2.66
N ALA A 97 4.05 -8.81 2.08
CA ALA A 97 2.85 -9.43 2.62
C ALA A 97 3.09 -10.00 4.03
N ALA A 98 4.20 -10.71 4.23
CA ALA A 98 4.60 -11.23 5.54
C ALA A 98 4.87 -10.10 6.53
N GLY A 99 5.55 -9.04 6.09
CA GLY A 99 5.84 -7.87 6.91
C GLY A 99 4.57 -7.14 7.37
N LEU A 100 3.62 -6.93 6.47
CA LEU A 100 2.33 -6.32 6.80
C LEU A 100 1.51 -7.25 7.73
N SER A 101 1.48 -8.55 7.46
CA SER A 101 0.74 -9.53 8.28
C SER A 101 1.28 -9.62 9.71
N ALA A 102 2.58 -9.39 9.90
CA ALA A 102 3.17 -9.33 11.24
C ALA A 102 2.76 -8.09 12.05
N ARG A 103 2.27 -7.03 11.38
CA ARG A 103 2.01 -5.70 11.95
C ARG A 103 0.54 -5.27 11.86
N CYS A 104 -0.26 -5.93 11.04
CA CYS A 104 -1.66 -5.59 10.78
C CYS A 104 -2.56 -6.79 11.07
N ALA A 105 -3.76 -6.55 11.60
CA ALA A 105 -4.71 -7.63 11.87
C ALA A 105 -5.27 -8.26 10.59
N ARG A 106 -5.39 -7.45 9.52
CA ARG A 106 -5.77 -7.88 8.17
C ARG A 106 -4.87 -7.19 7.14
N VAL A 107 -4.69 -7.85 6.01
CA VAL A 107 -3.94 -7.30 4.87
C VAL A 107 -4.82 -7.38 3.63
N LEU A 108 -4.95 -6.27 2.92
CA LEU A 108 -5.57 -6.19 1.59
C LEU A 108 -4.48 -5.82 0.59
N MET A 109 -4.27 -6.67 -0.40
CA MET A 109 -3.29 -6.42 -1.47
C MET A 109 -4.01 -6.37 -2.80
N LEU A 110 -3.74 -5.31 -3.56
CA LEU A 110 -4.12 -5.16 -4.95
C LEU A 110 -2.81 -5.16 -5.75
N THR A 111 -2.72 -6.03 -6.73
CA THR A 111 -1.50 -6.22 -7.53
C THR A 111 -1.88 -6.50 -8.98
N ILE A 112 -0.88 -6.55 -9.86
CA ILE A 112 -1.03 -6.72 -11.31
C ILE A 112 -0.90 -8.17 -11.74
#